data_AF-A0A8T6R8V8-F1
#
_entry.id   AF-A0A8T6R8V8-F1
#
_cell.length_a   1.000
_cell.length_b   1.000
_cell.length_c   1.000
_cell.angle_alpha   90.00
_cell.angle_beta   90.00
_cell.angle_gamma   90.00
#
_symmetry.space_group_name_H-M   'P 1'
#
loop_
_entity.id
_entity.type
_entity.pdbx_description
1 polymer ?
#
loop_
_entity_poly.entity_id
_entity_poly.type
_entity_poly.pdbx_seq_one_letter_code
_entity_poly.pdbx_strand_id
1 'polypeptide(L)'
;ALWPNPYSGRRLRSLLREAGLDVEPDVGSSALVVPEEMLPGLLATQGAALVEAGVVTADEVSALNREVEAASGHGDAFVSVTMFAAIGRRPE
;
A
#
# COMPACT_ATOMS: atom_id res chain seq x y z
N ALA A 1 -3.28 -10.29 12.73
CA ALA A 1 -4.29 -10.05 11.68
C ALA A 1 -3.54 -9.87 10.37
N LEU A 2 -3.88 -10.62 9.32
CA LEU A 2 -3.23 -10.55 7.99
C LEU A 2 -3.60 -9.29 7.19
N TRP A 3 -4.52 -8.48 7.72
CA TRP A 3 -4.94 -7.23 7.08
C TRP A 3 -4.08 -6.06 7.56
N PRO A 4 -3.52 -5.25 6.64
CA PRO A 4 -2.84 -4.02 7.00
C PRO A 4 -3.74 -3.14 7.87
N ASN A 5 -3.20 -2.58 8.96
CA ASN A 5 -3.96 -1.69 9.83
C ASN A 5 -4.36 -0.43 9.05
N PRO A 6 -5.66 -0.17 8.80
CA PRO A 6 -6.10 0.98 8.00
C PRO A 6 -5.84 2.33 8.71
N TYR A 7 -5.54 2.29 10.01
CA TYR A 7 -5.21 3.47 10.81
C TYR A 7 -3.70 3.67 10.97
N SER A 8 -2.86 2.80 10.39
CA SER A 8 -1.39 2.83 10.53
C SER A 8 -0.82 4.21 10.20
N GLY A 9 -1.22 4.80 9.08
CA GLY A 9 -0.79 6.15 8.68
C GLY A 9 -1.11 7.23 9.72
N ARG A 10 -2.33 7.23 10.28
CA ARG A 10 -2.75 8.18 11.32
C ARG A 10 -2.04 7.94 12.67
N ARG A 11 -1.52 6.73 12.87
CA ARG A 11 -0.80 6.31 14.08
C ARG A 11 0.71 6.41 13.95
N LEU A 12 1.27 6.78 12.80
CA LEU A 12 2.73 6.84 12.60
C LEU A 12 3.45 7.61 13.72
N ARG A 13 2.90 8.75 14.15
CA ARG A 13 3.49 9.54 15.25
C ARG A 13 3.51 8.81 16.59
N SER A 14 2.42 8.13 16.95
CA SER A 14 2.35 7.40 18.22
C SER A 14 3.28 6.19 18.16
N LEU A 15 3.30 5.47 17.04
CA LEU A 15 4.20 4.34 16.81
C LEU A 15 5.68 4.74 16.92
N LEU A 16 6.07 5.89 16.36
CA LEU A 16 7.45 6.38 16.47
C LEU A 16 7.81 6.79 17.92
N ARG A 17 6.88 7.42 18.65
CA ARG A 17 7.09 7.76 20.07
C ARG A 17 7.17 6.51 20.96
N GLU A 18 6.31 5.53 20.72
CA GLU A 18 6.34 4.23 21.41
C GLU A 18 7.66 3.49 21.16
N ALA A 19 8.28 3.71 19.99
CA ALA A 19 9.61 3.22 19.66
C ALA A 19 10.77 4.04 20.27
N GLY A 20 10.47 5.08 21.06
CA GLY A 20 11.47 5.90 21.76
C GLY A 20 12.12 6.99 20.89
N LEU A 21 11.48 7.40 19.79
CA LEU A 21 11.95 8.48 18.93
C LEU A 21 11.31 9.82 19.29
N ASP A 22 12.08 10.88 19.16
CA ASP A 22 11.56 12.24 19.16
C ASP A 22 10.88 12.50 17.81
N VAL A 23 9.60 12.87 17.84
CA VAL A 23 8.80 13.03 16.62
C VAL A 23 8.58 14.49 16.34
N GLU A 24 9.03 14.93 15.16
CA GLU A 24 8.80 16.30 14.69
C GLU A 24 7.30 16.62 14.61
N PRO A 25 6.93 17.90 14.82
CA PRO A 25 5.54 18.32 14.68
C PRO A 25 5.03 18.17 13.24
N ASP A 26 5.93 18.29 12.26
CA ASP A 26 5.61 18.23 10.83
C ASP A 26 5.17 16.83 10.40
N VAL A 27 3.96 16.75 9.87
CA VAL A 27 3.33 15.53 9.37
C VAL A 27 2.77 15.83 8.00
N GLY A 28 3.15 15.01 7.02
CA GLY A 28 2.66 15.12 5.65
C GLY A 28 1.65 14.03 5.33
N SER A 29 0.67 14.36 4.50
CA SER A 29 -0.13 13.37 3.78
C SER A 29 -0.28 13.77 2.33
N SER A 30 -0.22 12.79 1.43
CA SER A 30 -0.50 13.00 0.01
C SER A 30 -1.43 11.92 -0.49
N ALA A 31 -2.43 12.32 -1.26
CA ALA A 31 -3.22 11.39 -2.07
C ALA A 31 -2.52 11.24 -3.41
N LEU A 32 -2.02 10.04 -3.68
CA LEU A 32 -1.42 9.67 -4.94
C LEU A 32 -2.46 8.92 -5.76
N VAL A 33 -2.74 9.40 -6.96
CA VAL A 33 -3.41 8.60 -7.99
C VAL A 33 -2.30 7.90 -8.77
N VAL A 34 -2.35 6.57 -8.79
CA VAL A 34 -1.34 5.76 -9.47
C VAL A 34 -1.61 5.81 -10.97
N PRO A 35 -0.60 6.08 -11.81
CA PRO A 35 -0.75 6.01 -13.26
C PRO A 35 -1.27 4.62 -13.70
N GLU A 36 -2.17 4.59 -14.67
CA GLU A 36 -2.87 3.37 -15.11
C GLU A 36 -1.90 2.28 -15.55
N GLU A 37 -0.79 2.65 -16.20
CA GLU A 37 0.27 1.76 -16.66
C GLU A 37 1.01 1.03 -15.53
N MET A 38 0.90 1.52 -14.29
CA MET A 38 1.54 0.93 -13.12
C MET A 38 0.63 -0.06 -12.38
N LEU A 39 -0.68 -0.10 -12.69
CA LEU A 39 -1.67 -0.91 -11.97
C LEU A 39 -1.42 -2.42 -12.07
N PRO A 40 -1.10 -3.00 -13.25
CA PRO A 40 -0.84 -4.44 -13.36
C PRO A 40 0.37 -4.89 -12.52
N GLY A 41 1.42 -4.07 -12.46
CA GLY A 41 2.64 -4.38 -11.70
C GLY A 41 2.42 -4.41 -10.18
N LEU A 42 1.55 -3.52 -9.67
CA LEU A 42 1.23 -3.39 -8.24
C LEU A 42 0.49 -4.63 -7.68
N LEU A 43 -0.34 -5.26 -8.51
CA LEU A 43 -1.11 -6.45 -8.14
C LEU A 43 -0.28 -7.73 -8.25
N ALA A 44 0.57 -7.83 -9.29
CA ALA A 44 1.44 -8.99 -9.49
C ALA A 44 2.37 -9.25 -8.29
N THR A 45 2.93 -8.20 -7.68
CA THR A 45 3.83 -8.35 -6.52
C THR A 45 3.09 -8.85 -5.27
N GLN A 46 1.84 -8.42 -5.07
CA GLN A 46 1.03 -8.86 -3.93
C GLN A 46 0.47 -10.27 -4.12
N GLY A 47 0.13 -10.63 -5.36
CA GLY A 47 -0.40 -11.96 -5.69
C GLY A 47 0.58 -13.10 -5.36
N ALA A 48 1.88 -12.92 -5.63
CA ALA A 48 2.89 -13.95 -5.33
C ALA A 48 2.92 -14.35 -3.84
N ALA A 49 2.85 -13.37 -2.94
CA ALA A 49 2.83 -13.62 -1.50
C ALA A 49 1.54 -14.33 -1.05
N LEU A 50 0.40 -14.02 -1.68
CA LEU A 50 -0.88 -14.66 -1.37
C LEU A 50 -0.95 -16.11 -1.88
N VAL A 51 -0.30 -16.40 -3.00
CA VAL A 51 -0.13 -17.77 -3.51
C VAL A 51 0.77 -18.58 -2.58
N GLU A 52 1.90 -18.02 -2.16
CA GLU A 52 2.80 -18.67 -1.19
C GLU A 52 2.09 -18.94 0.14
N ALA A 53 1.22 -18.04 0.57
CA ALA A 53 0.39 -18.20 1.77
C ALA A 53 -0.80 -19.18 1.57
N GLY A 54 -1.03 -19.70 0.36
CA GLY A 54 -2.14 -20.60 0.03
C GLY A 54 -3.53 -19.96 0.12
N VAL A 55 -3.61 -18.63 0.08
CA VAL A 55 -4.87 -17.86 0.17
C VAL A 55 -5.58 -17.82 -1.18
N VAL A 56 -4.80 -17.82 -2.26
CA VAL A 56 -5.27 -17.82 -3.65
C VAL A 56 -4.38 -18.77 -4.48
N THR A 57 -4.89 -19.22 -5.61
CA THR A 57 -4.15 -19.97 -6.62
C THR A 57 -3.41 -19.04 -7.58
N ALA A 58 -2.39 -19.57 -8.26
CA ALA A 58 -1.69 -18.83 -9.31
C ALA A 58 -2.63 -18.42 -10.46
N ASP A 59 -3.63 -19.28 -10.76
CA ASP A 59 -4.61 -19.02 -11.82
C ASP A 59 -5.56 -17.87 -11.45
N GLU A 60 -6.00 -17.79 -10.19
CA GLU A 60 -6.81 -16.67 -9.69
C GLU A 60 -6.06 -15.34 -9.76
N VAL A 61 -4.78 -15.32 -9.37
CA VAL A 61 -3.92 -14.12 -9.50
C VAL A 61 -3.73 -13.74 -10.96
N SER A 62 -3.52 -14.73 -11.84
CA SER A 62 -3.37 -14.50 -13.28
C SER A 62 -4.65 -13.93 -13.90
N ALA A 63 -5.81 -14.44 -13.52
CA ALA A 63 -7.11 -13.94 -13.97
C ALA A 63 -7.35 -12.50 -13.52
N LEU A 64 -7.12 -12.20 -12.23
CA LEU A 64 -7.25 -10.84 -11.68
C LEU A 64 -6.35 -9.84 -12.42
N ASN A 65 -5.09 -10.19 -12.67
CA ASN A 65 -4.17 -9.29 -13.38
C ASN A 65 -4.66 -8.97 -14.80
N ARG A 66 -5.17 -9.96 -15.55
CA ARG A 66 -5.73 -9.72 -16.89
C ARG A 66 -6.95 -8.81 -16.86
N GLU A 67 -7.83 -9.00 -15.88
CA GLU A 67 -9.05 -8.19 -15.75
C GLU A 67 -8.71 -6.74 -15.40
N VAL A 68 -7.76 -6.52 -14.49
CA VAL A 68 -7.31 -5.16 -14.15
C VAL A 68 -6.56 -4.51 -15.30
N GLU A 69 -5.72 -5.24 -16.03
CA GLU A 69 -5.06 -4.71 -17.22
C GLU A 69 -6.09 -4.27 -18.28
N ALA A 70 -7.09 -5.10 -18.55
CA ALA A 70 -8.16 -4.77 -19.48
C ALA A 70 -8.98 -3.55 -19.01
N ALA A 71 -9.34 -3.48 -17.72
CA ALA A 71 -10.09 -2.36 -17.15
C ALA A 71 -9.27 -1.06 -17.16
N SER A 72 -7.97 -1.13 -16.87
CA SER A 72 -7.07 0.03 -16.90
C SER A 72 -6.92 0.57 -18.32
N GLY A 73 -6.79 -0.30 -19.32
CA GLY A 73 -6.69 0.10 -20.73
C GLY A 73 -7.93 0.82 -21.29
N HIS A 74 -9.09 0.69 -20.65
CA HIS A 74 -10.32 1.39 -21.02
C HIS A 74 -10.62 2.63 -20.15
N GLY A 75 -9.80 2.92 -19.13
CA GLY A 75 -10.07 3.96 -18.14
C GLY A 75 -11.15 3.61 -17.11
N ASP A 76 -11.51 2.32 -17.00
CA ASP A 76 -12.54 1.82 -16.08
C ASP A 76 -11.97 1.46 -14.70
N ALA A 77 -10.65 1.48 -14.54
CA ALA A 77 -9.97 1.21 -13.28
C ALA A 77 -8.99 2.33 -12.92
N PHE A 78 -8.99 2.72 -11.64
CA PHE A 78 -7.95 3.55 -11.05
C PHE A 78 -7.60 3.03 -9.67
N VAL A 79 -6.36 3.30 -9.23
CA VAL A 79 -5.96 3.09 -7.83
C VAL A 79 -5.47 4.40 -7.27
N SER A 80 -5.92 4.72 -6.06
CA SER A 80 -5.38 5.82 -5.28
C SER A 80 -4.95 5.33 -3.91
N VAL A 81 -3.81 5.84 -3.45
CA VAL A 81 -3.27 5.56 -2.12
C VAL A 81 -3.09 6.88 -1.37
N THR A 82 -3.46 6.89 -0.09
CA THR A 82 -3.07 7.99 0.80
C THR A 82 -1.79 7.61 1.51
N MET A 83 -0.72 8.33 1.21
CA MET A 83 0.58 8.19 1.87
C MET A 83 0.63 9.15 3.05
N PHE A 84 1.09 8.66 4.20
CA PHE A 84 1.37 9.46 5.39
C PHE A 84 2.87 9.42 5.68
N ALA A 85 3.44 10.57 6.06
CA ALA A 85 4.85 10.70 6.40
C ALA A 85 5.01 11.42 7.75
N ALA A 86 5.94 10.93 8.56
CA ALA A 86 6.36 11.55 9.82
C ALA A 86 7.88 11.38 9.97
N ILE A 87 8.53 12.33 10.62
CA ILE A 87 9.98 12.31 10.87
C ILE A 87 10.21 11.99 12.35
N GLY A 88 10.96 10.91 12.61
CA GLY A 88 11.46 10.56 13.93
C GLY A 88 12.97 10.78 14.00
N ARG A 89 13.45 11.35 15.10
CA ARG A 89 14.86 11.52 15.44
C ARG A 89 15.20 10.64 16.63
N ARG A 90 16.40 10.07 16.62
CA ARG A 90 16.93 9.39 17.80
C ARG A 90 17.22 10.48 18.85
N PRO A 91 16.77 10.31 20.11
CA PRO A 91 17.14 11.21 21.20
C PRO A 91 18.66 11.22 21.37
N GLU A 92 19.23 12.38 21.72
CA GLU A 92 20.66 12.48 22.07
C GLU A 92 21.00 11.70 23.35
#